data_AF-D0CF11-F1
#
_entry.id   AF-D0CF11-F1
#
_cell.length_a   1.000
_cell.length_b   1.000
_cell.length_c   1.000
_cell.angle_alpha   90.00
_cell.angle_beta   90.00
_cell.angle_gamma   90.00
#
_symmetry.space_group_name_H-M   'P 1'
#
loop_
_entity.id
_entity.type
_entity.pdbx_description
1 polymer ?
#
loop_
_entity_poly.entity_id
_entity_poly.type
_entity_poly.pdbx_seq_one_letter_code
_entity_poly.pdbx_strand_id
1 'polypeptide(L)'
;MAIIAISFLYIVHFIHKLLGNTVSDKNSTPYAVYCIMAVLAGTLIFFSLFFGGLYHLRDQKKFEASNFKELQSKELSIIKDLGKQNNVYVRYGNKNTSWANTRLVIPNSSGASLYIMNGYCALNYTDGSITGMKKNLVKNISKSDLQAQKIDVAKIAIMAHELAHCLDIKRDFATFNLDKIENAKSPIIGNQAIAPKLRKNIVDMETYLDAGGTLDSTLWKETFADLYAIG
;
A
#
# COMPACT_ATOMS: atom_id res chain seq x y z
N MET A 1 -3.41 14.27 24.00
CA MET A 1 -2.97 14.55 25.38
C MET A 1 -3.94 14.01 26.43
N ALA A 2 -5.25 14.28 26.33
CA ALA A 2 -6.24 13.74 27.29
C ALA A 2 -6.24 12.20 27.40
N ILE A 3 -6.20 11.48 26.27
CA ILE A 3 -6.16 10.00 26.27
C ILE A 3 -4.91 9.46 26.97
N ILE A 4 -3.76 10.14 26.80
CA ILE A 4 -2.49 9.75 27.42
C ILE A 4 -2.56 9.90 28.95
N ALA A 5 -3.14 11.01 29.43
CA ALA A 5 -3.35 11.22 30.86
C ALA A 5 -4.30 10.18 31.45
N ILE A 6 -5.37 9.83 30.75
CA ILE A 6 -6.34 8.81 31.19
C ILE A 6 -5.70 7.41 31.22
N SER A 7 -4.94 7.02 30.18
CA SER A 7 -4.23 5.73 30.15
C SER A 7 -3.17 5.64 31.24
N PHE A 8 -2.43 6.72 31.50
CA PHE A 8 -1.46 6.77 32.59
C PHE A 8 -2.13 6.61 33.96
N LEU A 9 -3.20 7.36 34.23
CA LEU A 9 -3.96 7.25 35.48
C LEU A 9 -4.54 5.86 35.67
N TYR A 10 -5.01 5.22 34.60
CA TYR A 10 -5.52 3.86 34.64
C TYR A 10 -4.43 2.82 34.96
N ILE A 11 -3.24 2.96 34.36
CA ILE A 11 -2.10 2.08 34.61
C ILE A 11 -1.59 2.25 36.04
N VAL A 12 -1.48 3.49 36.53
CA VAL A 12 -1.10 3.76 37.93
C VAL A 12 -2.14 3.18 38.90
N HIS A 13 -3.43 3.35 38.60
CA HIS A 13 -4.51 2.77 39.40
C HIS A 13 -4.48 1.23 39.40
N PHE A 14 -4.24 0.61 38.24
CA PHE A 14 -4.14 -0.83 38.11
C PHE A 14 -2.95 -1.40 38.88
N ILE A 15 -1.77 -0.80 38.72
CA ILE A 15 -0.55 -1.19 39.45
C ILE A 15 -0.77 -1.01 40.97
N HIS A 16 -1.45 0.06 41.39
CA HIS A 16 -1.78 0.30 42.81
C HIS A 16 -2.76 -0.73 43.37
N LYS A 17 -3.77 -1.11 42.61
CA LYS A 17 -4.74 -2.14 43.01
C LYS A 17 -4.08 -3.53 43.07
N LEU A 18 -3.16 -3.83 42.16
CA LEU A 18 -2.48 -5.12 42.09
C LEU A 18 -1.49 -5.33 43.25
N LEU A 19 -0.85 -4.25 43.71
CA LEU A 19 0.22 -4.29 44.71
C LEU A 19 -0.21 -3.73 46.08
N GLY A 20 -1.44 -3.22 46.21
CA GLY A 20 -1.95 -2.55 47.41
C GLY A 20 -1.91 -3.38 48.69
N ASN A 21 -1.97 -4.71 48.61
CA ASN A 21 -1.87 -5.59 49.78
C ASN A 21 -0.41 -5.87 50.21
N THR A 22 0.57 -5.67 49.33
CA THR A 22 2.02 -5.89 49.60
C THR A 22 2.72 -4.61 50.07
N VAL A 23 2.03 -3.47 49.97
CA VAL A 23 2.58 -2.11 50.05
C VAL A 23 1.84 -1.30 51.14
N SER A 24 1.31 -1.99 52.16
CA SER A 24 0.52 -1.39 53.25
C SER A 24 1.32 -0.45 54.16
N ASP A 25 2.61 -0.75 54.37
CA ASP A 25 3.49 0.07 55.20
C ASP A 25 4.25 1.10 54.37
N LYS A 26 3.82 2.36 54.48
CA LYS A 26 4.41 3.52 53.77
C LYS A 26 5.87 3.79 54.15
N ASN A 27 6.36 3.26 55.26
CA ASN A 27 7.74 3.43 55.73
C ASN A 27 8.65 2.25 55.35
N SER A 28 8.10 1.23 54.69
CA SER A 28 8.82 0.03 54.32
C SER A 28 9.55 0.19 52.98
N THR A 29 10.75 -0.40 52.86
CA THR A 29 11.53 -0.45 51.62
C THR A 29 10.73 -0.97 50.39
N PRO A 30 9.83 -1.97 50.52
CA PRO A 30 8.96 -2.41 49.44
C PRO A 30 8.03 -1.32 48.87
N TYR A 31 7.54 -0.39 49.70
CA TYR A 31 6.72 0.74 49.25
C TYR A 31 7.53 1.73 48.40
N ALA A 32 8.74 2.06 48.84
CA ALA A 32 9.63 2.94 48.08
C ALA A 32 9.99 2.32 46.71
N VAL A 33 10.32 1.02 46.67
CA VAL A 33 10.61 0.30 45.42
C VAL A 33 9.41 0.29 44.48
N TYR A 34 8.21 0.05 45.01
CA TYR A 34 6.96 0.12 44.25
C TYR A 34 6.75 1.50 43.58
N CYS A 35 6.88 2.58 44.34
CA CYS A 35 6.72 3.94 43.82
C CYS A 35 7.75 4.25 42.72
N ILE A 36 9.00 3.84 42.92
CA ILE A 36 10.07 4.01 41.92
C ILE A 36 9.72 3.25 40.64
N MET A 37 9.32 1.99 40.74
CA MET A 37 8.97 1.16 39.57
C MET A 37 7.75 1.70 38.82
N ALA A 38 6.73 2.21 39.50
CA ALA A 38 5.56 2.82 38.88
C ALA A 38 5.92 4.11 38.12
N VAL A 39 6.79 4.95 38.69
CA VAL A 39 7.30 6.17 38.04
C VAL A 39 8.16 5.82 36.82
N LEU A 40 9.02 4.80 36.93
CA LEU A 40 9.83 4.32 35.81
C LEU A 40 8.98 3.75 34.67
N ALA A 41 7.98 2.90 34.98
CA ALA A 41 7.06 2.38 33.98
C ALA A 41 6.25 3.51 33.32
N GLY A 42 5.76 4.45 34.11
CA GLY A 42 5.01 5.61 33.64
C GLY A 42 5.83 6.52 32.72
N THR A 43 7.08 6.79 33.07
CA THR A 43 8.01 7.56 32.22
C THR A 43 8.33 6.82 30.94
N LEU A 44 8.62 5.51 30.99
CA LEU A 44 8.86 4.69 29.79
C LEU A 44 7.67 4.70 28.82
N ILE A 45 6.45 4.56 29.33
CA ILE A 45 5.22 4.61 28.52
C ILE A 45 5.05 6.00 27.91
N PHE A 46 5.20 7.06 28.71
CA PHE A 46 5.08 8.43 28.23
C PHE A 46 6.09 8.72 27.12
N PHE A 47 7.37 8.39 27.33
CA PHE A 47 8.42 8.56 26.33
C PHE A 47 8.13 7.73 25.08
N SER A 48 7.71 6.47 25.22
CA SER A 48 7.38 5.60 24.07
C SER A 48 6.24 6.18 23.22
N LEU A 49 5.16 6.66 23.86
CA LEU A 49 4.04 7.26 23.16
C LEU A 49 4.39 8.62 22.55
N PHE A 50 5.14 9.46 23.28
CA PHE A 50 5.57 10.77 22.82
C PHE A 50 6.50 10.66 21.62
N PHE A 51 7.57 9.87 21.74
CA PHE A 51 8.48 9.62 20.62
C PHE A 51 7.77 8.88 19.49
N GLY A 52 6.89 7.91 19.77
CA GLY A 52 6.06 7.26 18.77
C GLY A 52 5.22 8.25 17.96
N GLY A 53 4.57 9.22 18.63
CA GLY A 53 3.82 10.29 17.98
C GLY A 53 4.71 11.22 17.14
N LEU A 54 5.89 11.58 17.64
CA LEU A 54 6.86 12.37 16.87
C LEU A 54 7.38 11.63 15.64
N TYR A 55 7.69 10.34 15.77
CA TYR A 55 8.08 9.50 14.64
C TYR A 55 6.97 9.43 13.60
N HIS A 56 5.72 9.17 14.03
CA HIS A 56 4.57 9.17 13.14
C HIS A 56 4.42 10.48 12.37
N LEU A 57 4.49 11.64 13.05
CA LEU A 57 4.41 12.96 12.41
C LEU A 57 5.55 13.21 11.43
N ARG A 58 6.79 12.88 11.82
CA ARG A 58 7.96 13.01 10.95
C ARG A 58 7.80 12.18 9.70
N ASP A 59 7.38 10.94 9.85
CA ASP A 59 7.25 10.01 8.74
C ASP A 59 6.07 10.38 7.83
N GLN A 60 4.98 10.92 8.38
CA GLN A 60 3.89 11.50 7.60
C GLN A 60 4.38 12.65 6.72
N LYS A 61 5.12 13.59 7.31
CA LYS A 61 5.65 14.74 6.55
C LYS A 61 6.60 14.28 5.44
N LYS A 62 7.44 13.28 5.71
CA LYS A 62 8.32 12.68 4.70
C LYS A 62 7.51 12.04 3.57
N PHE A 63 6.48 11.27 3.90
CA PHE A 63 5.59 10.66 2.91
C PHE A 63 4.91 11.72 2.06
N GLU A 64 4.26 12.71 2.67
CA GLU A 64 3.55 13.79 1.97
C GLU A 64 4.47 14.58 1.02
N ALA A 65 5.69 14.90 1.47
CA ALA A 65 6.68 15.58 0.63
C ALA A 65 7.13 14.72 -0.57
N SER A 66 7.33 13.42 -0.36
CA SER A 66 7.64 12.49 -1.46
C SER A 66 6.45 12.39 -2.43
N ASN A 67 5.24 12.21 -1.89
CA ASN A 67 4.02 12.07 -2.68
C ASN A 67 3.75 13.30 -3.55
N PHE A 68 4.00 14.49 -3.01
CA PHE A 68 3.86 15.75 -3.75
C PHE A 68 4.84 15.83 -4.94
N LYS A 69 6.09 15.41 -4.76
CA LYS A 69 7.05 15.33 -5.86
C LYS A 69 6.60 14.33 -6.93
N GLU A 70 6.08 13.18 -6.51
CA GLU A 70 5.60 12.16 -7.44
C GLU A 70 4.41 12.62 -8.27
N LEU A 71 3.49 13.37 -7.66
CA LEU A 71 2.35 13.98 -8.37
C LEU A 71 2.78 14.92 -9.50
N GLN A 72 4.00 15.45 -9.45
CA GLN A 72 4.60 16.33 -10.45
C GLN A 72 5.58 15.62 -11.39
N SER A 73 5.78 14.30 -11.22
CA SER A 73 6.73 13.54 -12.05
C SER A 73 6.25 13.40 -13.49
N LYS A 74 7.20 13.41 -14.44
CA LYS A 74 6.91 13.20 -15.86
C LYS A 74 6.40 11.79 -16.10
N GLU A 75 6.99 10.83 -15.38
CA GLU A 75 6.69 9.41 -15.49
C GLU A 75 5.25 9.13 -15.07
N LEU A 76 4.75 9.70 -13.96
CA LEU A 76 3.35 9.57 -13.59
C LEU A 76 2.41 10.23 -14.61
N SER A 77 2.80 11.36 -15.21
CA SER A 77 2.00 12.00 -16.26
C SER A 77 1.83 11.08 -17.46
N ILE A 78 2.92 10.44 -17.91
CA ILE A 78 2.89 9.45 -19.02
C ILE A 78 1.91 8.31 -18.71
N ILE A 79 1.94 7.78 -17.48
CA ILE A 79 1.06 6.68 -17.06
C ILE A 79 -0.41 7.11 -17.00
N LYS A 80 -0.69 8.34 -16.56
CA LYS A 80 -2.05 8.91 -16.60
C LYS A 80 -2.55 9.07 -18.03
N ASP A 81 -1.69 9.50 -18.94
CA ASP A 81 -2.02 9.63 -20.36
C ASP A 81 -2.29 8.26 -21.00
N LEU A 82 -1.45 7.24 -20.72
CA LEU A 82 -1.68 5.85 -21.14
C LEU A 82 -3.00 5.30 -20.58
N GLY A 83 -3.29 5.56 -19.30
CA GLY A 83 -4.57 5.20 -18.70
C GLY A 83 -5.74 5.84 -19.43
N LYS A 84 -5.67 7.15 -19.70
CA LYS A 84 -6.70 7.90 -20.42
C LYS A 84 -6.93 7.37 -21.84
N GLN A 85 -5.87 7.05 -22.57
CA GLN A 85 -5.95 6.41 -23.90
C GLN A 85 -6.69 5.07 -23.84
N ASN A 86 -6.54 4.33 -22.74
CA ASN A 86 -7.24 3.09 -22.47
C ASN A 86 -8.58 3.29 -21.73
N ASN A 87 -9.15 4.50 -21.71
CA ASN A 87 -10.41 4.85 -21.04
C ASN A 87 -10.42 4.50 -19.54
N VAL A 88 -9.31 4.75 -18.85
CA VAL A 88 -9.12 4.49 -17.42
C VAL A 88 -8.60 5.75 -16.74
N TYR A 89 -9.22 6.12 -15.62
CA TYR A 89 -8.66 7.17 -14.77
C TYR A 89 -7.62 6.58 -13.82
N VAL A 90 -6.39 7.10 -13.89
CA VAL A 90 -5.30 6.70 -12.98
C VAL A 90 -5.09 7.79 -11.94
N ARG A 91 -5.18 7.40 -10.66
CA ARG A 91 -4.91 8.29 -9.54
C ARG A 91 -3.74 7.74 -8.74
N TYR A 92 -2.79 8.61 -8.44
CA TYR A 92 -1.73 8.25 -7.51
C TYR A 92 -2.25 8.20 -6.07
N GLY A 93 -1.77 7.22 -5.33
CA GLY A 93 -2.11 6.95 -3.95
C GLY A 93 -1.96 8.13 -3.02
N ASN A 94 -2.72 8.11 -1.93
CA ASN A 94 -2.57 9.08 -0.85
C ASN A 94 -2.22 8.38 0.47
N LYS A 95 -2.14 9.17 1.54
CA LYS A 95 -1.75 8.69 2.87
C LYS A 95 -2.65 7.60 3.45
N ASN A 96 -3.90 7.48 2.98
CA ASN A 96 -4.86 6.47 3.45
C ASN A 96 -4.82 5.19 2.60
N THR A 97 -4.39 5.29 1.33
CA THR A 97 -4.41 4.15 0.38
C THR A 97 -3.03 3.58 0.09
N SER A 98 -1.96 4.36 0.30
CA SER A 98 -0.59 4.01 -0.10
C SER A 98 0.38 3.93 1.08
N TRP A 99 0.15 4.67 2.17
CA TRP A 99 1.15 4.85 3.22
C TRP A 99 1.56 3.53 3.88
N ALA A 100 0.61 2.70 4.29
CA ALA A 100 0.92 1.43 4.96
C ALA A 100 1.65 0.44 4.03
N ASN A 101 1.23 0.37 2.77
CA ASN A 101 1.71 -0.65 1.82
C ASN A 101 3.05 -0.32 1.18
N THR A 102 3.42 0.96 1.08
CA THR A 102 4.69 1.37 0.45
C THR A 102 5.80 1.68 1.45
N ARG A 103 5.49 1.79 2.75
CA ARG A 103 6.50 2.06 3.79
C ARG A 103 7.10 0.78 4.36
N LEU A 104 6.28 -0.24 4.56
CA LEU A 104 6.73 -1.52 5.07
C LEU A 104 7.34 -2.29 3.89
N VAL A 105 8.66 -2.21 3.72
CA VAL A 105 9.39 -3.13 2.83
C VAL A 105 9.36 -4.51 3.51
N ILE A 106 8.21 -5.16 3.45
CA ILE A 106 8.01 -6.50 4.00
C ILE A 106 8.65 -7.48 3.02
N PRO A 107 9.45 -8.46 3.48
CA PRO A 107 9.91 -9.54 2.62
C PRO A 107 8.71 -10.20 1.92
N ASN A 108 8.77 -10.34 0.60
CA ASN A 108 7.71 -10.87 -0.28
C ASN A 108 6.47 -9.97 -0.48
N SER A 109 6.48 -8.71 -0.03
CA SER A 109 5.48 -7.71 -0.46
C SER A 109 5.98 -6.97 -1.71
N SER A 110 5.10 -6.73 -2.68
CA SER A 110 5.46 -5.90 -3.83
C SER A 110 5.73 -4.46 -3.37
N GLY A 111 6.81 -3.87 -3.89
CA GLY A 111 7.19 -2.48 -3.58
C GLY A 111 6.36 -1.44 -4.33
N ALA A 112 5.57 -1.88 -5.31
CA ALA A 112 4.55 -1.12 -6.01
C ALA A 112 3.26 -1.95 -6.01
N SER A 113 2.13 -1.28 -6.08
CA SER A 113 0.85 -1.96 -6.20
C SER A 113 -0.12 -1.02 -6.86
N LEU A 114 -0.96 -1.56 -7.73
CA LEU A 114 -2.14 -0.87 -8.19
C LEU A 114 -3.38 -1.58 -7.66
N TYR A 115 -4.26 -0.78 -7.05
CA TYR A 115 -5.55 -1.25 -6.59
C TYR A 115 -6.63 -0.68 -7.49
N ILE A 116 -7.60 -1.53 -7.75
CA ILE A 116 -8.83 -1.12 -8.38
C ILE A 116 -9.72 -0.49 -7.32
N MET A 117 -10.09 0.77 -7.55
CA MET A 117 -11.03 1.52 -6.72
C MET A 117 -12.31 1.77 -7.51
N ASN A 118 -13.40 2.12 -6.84
CA ASN A 118 -14.65 2.46 -7.53
C ASN A 118 -14.45 3.62 -8.52
N GLY A 119 -14.43 3.32 -9.81
CA GLY A 119 -14.29 4.30 -10.89
C GLY A 119 -12.87 4.71 -11.27
N TYR A 120 -11.81 4.16 -10.67
CA TYR A 120 -10.43 4.49 -11.03
C TYR A 120 -9.38 3.46 -10.57
N CYS A 121 -8.18 3.52 -11.16
CA CYS A 121 -7.03 2.74 -10.71
C CYS A 121 -6.17 3.57 -9.75
N ALA A 122 -5.99 3.09 -8.52
CA ALA A 122 -5.10 3.69 -7.53
C ALA A 122 -3.70 3.10 -7.64
N LEU A 123 -2.75 3.87 -8.17
CA LEU A 123 -1.35 3.49 -8.24
C LEU A 123 -0.63 3.90 -6.95
N ASN A 124 -0.08 2.93 -6.23
CA ASN A 124 0.62 3.13 -4.96
C ASN A 124 2.07 2.63 -5.07
N TYR A 125 3.03 3.52 -4.91
CA TYR A 125 4.44 3.15 -4.74
C TYR A 125 5.18 4.28 -4.01
N THR A 126 6.44 4.07 -3.67
CA THR A 126 7.39 5.15 -3.37
C THR A 126 8.71 4.84 -4.04
N ASP A 127 9.52 5.85 -4.39
CA ASP A 127 10.86 5.60 -4.94
C ASP A 127 11.70 4.68 -4.05
N GLY A 128 11.54 4.79 -2.72
CA GLY A 128 12.20 3.90 -1.76
C GLY A 128 11.75 2.44 -1.89
N SER A 129 10.46 2.18 -1.96
CA SER A 129 9.90 0.82 -2.02
C SER A 129 10.21 0.10 -3.33
N ILE A 130 10.41 0.82 -4.43
CA ILE A 130 10.73 0.23 -5.74
C ILE A 130 12.22 0.23 -6.09
N THR A 131 13.09 0.72 -5.20
CA THR A 131 14.54 0.87 -5.48
C THR A 131 15.19 -0.45 -5.91
N GLY A 132 14.86 -1.56 -5.25
CA GLY A 132 15.38 -2.88 -5.61
C GLY A 132 14.94 -3.33 -7.00
N MET A 133 13.66 -3.16 -7.32
CA MET A 133 13.09 -3.50 -8.63
C MET A 133 13.71 -2.67 -9.74
N LYS A 134 13.85 -1.35 -9.55
CA LYS A 134 14.52 -0.46 -10.50
C LYS A 134 15.94 -0.92 -10.82
N LYS A 135 16.73 -1.22 -9.79
CA LYS A 135 18.11 -1.73 -9.97
C LYS A 135 18.15 -3.02 -10.77
N ASN A 136 17.23 -3.95 -10.51
CA ASN A 136 17.17 -5.22 -11.22
C ASN A 136 16.76 -5.06 -12.70
N LEU A 137 15.79 -4.18 -12.99
CA LEU A 137 15.32 -3.91 -14.35
C LEU A 137 16.43 -3.33 -15.23
N VAL A 138 17.23 -2.41 -14.70
CA VAL A 138 18.27 -1.72 -15.48
C VAL A 138 19.67 -2.30 -15.29
N LYS A 139 19.82 -3.46 -14.64
CA LYS A 139 21.13 -4.03 -14.28
C LYS A 139 22.08 -4.23 -15.47
N ASN A 140 21.51 -4.45 -16.66
CA ASN A 140 22.25 -4.69 -17.90
C ASN A 140 22.22 -3.49 -18.87
N ILE A 141 21.69 -2.34 -18.44
CA ILE A 141 21.61 -1.12 -19.26
C ILE A 141 22.70 -0.15 -18.80
N SER A 142 23.43 0.44 -19.74
CA SER A 142 24.50 1.38 -19.40
C SER A 142 23.94 2.67 -18.78
N LYS A 143 24.71 3.30 -17.89
CA LYS A 143 24.31 4.57 -17.28
C LYS A 143 24.15 5.70 -18.31
N SER A 144 24.97 5.71 -19.36
CA SER A 144 24.88 6.70 -20.44
C SER A 144 23.56 6.56 -21.21
N ASP A 145 23.13 5.33 -21.50
CA ASP A 145 21.88 5.09 -22.21
C ASP A 145 20.68 5.51 -21.35
N LEU A 146 20.69 5.18 -20.06
CA LEU A 146 19.65 5.63 -19.12
C LEU A 146 19.57 7.16 -19.01
N GLN A 147 20.72 7.84 -18.97
CA GLN A 147 20.76 9.31 -18.91
C GLN A 147 20.27 9.95 -20.21
N ALA A 148 20.56 9.34 -21.37
CA ALA A 148 20.12 9.83 -22.67
C ALA A 148 18.57 9.88 -22.79
N GLN A 149 17.87 8.95 -22.11
CA GLN A 149 16.40 8.89 -22.12
C GLN A 149 15.74 10.09 -21.41
N LYS A 150 16.44 10.77 -20.48
CA LYS A 150 15.91 11.91 -19.69
C LYS A 150 14.62 11.61 -18.90
N ILE A 151 14.29 10.33 -18.77
CA ILE A 151 13.15 9.78 -18.03
C ILE A 151 13.63 8.56 -17.23
N ASP A 152 12.98 8.29 -16.11
CA ASP A 152 13.24 7.08 -15.34
C ASP A 152 12.51 5.88 -15.97
N VAL A 153 13.17 5.24 -16.95
CA VAL A 153 12.62 4.11 -17.71
C VAL A 153 12.23 2.95 -16.79
N ALA A 154 13.03 2.68 -15.76
CA ALA A 154 12.75 1.61 -14.80
C ALA A 154 11.45 1.89 -14.02
N LYS A 155 11.25 3.14 -13.61
CA LYS A 155 10.04 3.58 -12.93
C LYS A 155 8.82 3.52 -13.84
N ILE A 156 8.95 3.94 -15.10
CA ILE A 156 7.87 3.84 -16.09
C ILE A 156 7.49 2.38 -16.31
N ALA A 157 8.47 1.48 -16.49
CA ALA A 157 8.20 0.05 -16.68
C ALA A 157 7.41 -0.54 -15.51
N ILE A 158 7.81 -0.23 -14.27
CA ILE A 158 7.07 -0.68 -13.06
C ILE A 158 5.65 -0.10 -13.07
N MET A 159 5.47 1.19 -13.31
CA MET A 159 4.12 1.79 -13.31
C MET A 159 3.25 1.29 -14.47
N ALA A 160 3.85 0.95 -15.62
CA ALA A 160 3.14 0.40 -16.77
C ALA A 160 2.70 -1.05 -16.49
N HIS A 161 3.55 -1.85 -15.85
CA HIS A 161 3.18 -3.18 -15.35
C HIS A 161 1.97 -3.08 -14.41
N GLU A 162 2.03 -2.18 -13.43
CA GLU A 162 0.91 -1.99 -12.51
C GLU A 162 -0.37 -1.49 -13.20
N LEU A 163 -0.24 -0.58 -14.19
CA LEU A 163 -1.37 -0.14 -15.01
C LEU A 163 -2.00 -1.31 -15.77
N ALA A 164 -1.20 -2.22 -16.30
CA ALA A 164 -1.66 -3.38 -17.05
C ALA A 164 -2.56 -4.28 -16.21
N HIS A 165 -2.24 -4.52 -14.93
CA HIS A 165 -3.14 -5.22 -14.01
C HIS A 165 -4.52 -4.58 -13.95
N CYS A 166 -4.60 -3.24 -13.98
CA CYS A 166 -5.88 -2.54 -14.04
C CYS A 166 -6.60 -2.74 -15.38
N LEU A 167 -5.85 -2.64 -16.48
CA LEU A 167 -6.41 -2.79 -17.82
C LEU A 167 -6.95 -4.20 -18.06
N ASP A 168 -6.29 -5.21 -17.51
CA ASP A 168 -6.72 -6.60 -17.63
C ASP A 168 -8.06 -6.82 -16.94
N ILE A 169 -8.21 -6.36 -15.69
CA ILE A 169 -9.47 -6.49 -14.95
C ILE A 169 -10.57 -5.62 -15.58
N LYS A 170 -10.23 -4.45 -16.14
CA LYS A 170 -11.21 -3.64 -16.88
C LYS A 170 -11.79 -4.38 -18.10
N ARG A 171 -11.01 -5.21 -18.77
CA ARG A 171 -11.53 -6.00 -19.92
C ARG A 171 -12.60 -6.99 -19.46
N ASP A 172 -12.45 -7.48 -18.23
CA ASP A 172 -13.36 -8.46 -17.63
C ASP A 172 -14.55 -7.81 -16.94
N PHE A 173 -14.40 -6.58 -16.43
CA PHE A 173 -15.47 -5.81 -15.80
C PHE A 173 -15.66 -4.47 -16.51
N ALA A 174 -16.72 -4.37 -17.29
CA ALA A 174 -17.02 -3.20 -18.12
C ALA A 174 -17.21 -1.87 -17.35
N THR A 175 -17.31 -1.89 -16.01
CA THR A 175 -17.62 -0.67 -15.24
C THR A 175 -16.36 0.06 -14.76
N PHE A 176 -15.85 0.95 -15.62
CA PHE A 176 -15.07 2.14 -15.23
C PHE A 176 -15.54 3.44 -15.91
N ASN A 177 -16.84 3.52 -16.28
CA ASN A 177 -17.63 4.73 -16.55
C ASN A 177 -19.04 4.30 -17.01
N LEU A 178 -20.02 4.31 -16.09
CA LEU A 178 -21.39 3.84 -16.32
C LEU A 178 -22.21 4.74 -17.25
N ASP A 179 -21.73 5.95 -17.49
CA ASP A 179 -22.40 7.02 -18.22
C ASP A 179 -22.61 6.70 -19.72
N LYS A 180 -22.05 5.59 -20.21
CA LYS A 180 -22.12 5.15 -21.62
C LYS A 180 -22.90 3.85 -21.83
N ILE A 181 -23.44 3.24 -20.78
CA ILE A 181 -24.13 1.95 -20.92
C ILE A 181 -25.64 2.17 -20.81
N GLU A 182 -26.23 2.81 -21.82
CA GLU A 182 -27.66 2.68 -22.07
C GLU A 182 -27.94 1.20 -22.44
N ASN A 183 -28.65 0.48 -21.56
CA ASN A 183 -29.22 -0.87 -21.77
C ASN A 183 -28.44 -2.13 -21.34
N ALA A 184 -27.42 -2.08 -20.48
CA ALA A 184 -26.86 -3.33 -19.93
C ALA A 184 -27.78 -3.92 -18.85
N LYS A 185 -28.57 -4.92 -19.24
CA LYS A 185 -29.43 -5.70 -18.33
C LYS A 185 -28.68 -6.78 -17.53
N SER A 186 -27.36 -6.89 -17.64
CA SER A 186 -26.54 -7.80 -16.83
C SER A 186 -25.08 -7.34 -16.80
N PRO A 187 -24.34 -7.57 -15.69
CA PRO A 187 -22.91 -7.34 -15.66
C PRO A 187 -22.25 -8.26 -16.70
N ILE A 188 -21.58 -7.66 -17.68
CA ILE A 188 -20.75 -8.40 -18.63
C ILE A 188 -19.49 -8.80 -17.87
N ILE A 189 -19.39 -10.08 -17.49
CA ILE A 189 -18.19 -10.67 -16.90
C ILE A 189 -17.37 -11.27 -18.05
N GLY A 190 -16.32 -10.58 -18.48
CA GLY A 190 -15.28 -11.16 -19.31
C GLY A 190 -14.42 -12.15 -18.53
N ASN A 191 -13.50 -12.83 -19.20
CA ASN A 191 -12.64 -13.85 -18.60
C ASN A 191 -11.20 -13.79 -19.13
N GLN A 192 -10.80 -12.63 -19.66
CA GLN A 192 -9.50 -12.41 -20.27
C GLN A 192 -8.37 -12.42 -19.22
N ALA A 193 -8.64 -11.96 -18.00
CA ALA A 193 -7.72 -12.03 -16.86
C ALA A 193 -7.65 -13.42 -16.22
N ILE A 194 -8.47 -14.37 -16.67
CA ILE A 194 -8.41 -15.78 -16.26
C ILE A 194 -7.49 -16.55 -17.20
N ALA A 195 -6.70 -17.48 -16.65
CA ALA A 195 -5.84 -18.35 -17.43
C ALA A 195 -6.64 -19.08 -18.53
N PRO A 196 -6.15 -19.16 -19.79
CA PRO A 196 -6.92 -19.68 -20.92
C PRO A 196 -7.58 -21.05 -20.67
N LYS A 197 -6.90 -21.96 -19.97
CA LYS A 197 -7.41 -23.31 -19.67
C LYS A 197 -8.60 -23.35 -18.70
N LEU A 198 -8.80 -22.30 -17.90
CA LEU A 198 -9.87 -22.19 -16.89
C LEU A 198 -11.09 -21.41 -17.39
N ARG A 199 -10.95 -20.63 -18.47
CA ARG A 199 -11.99 -19.73 -19.00
C ARG A 199 -13.33 -20.40 -19.32
N LYS A 200 -13.28 -21.65 -19.80
CA LYS A 200 -14.47 -22.42 -20.18
C LYS A 200 -15.40 -22.73 -18.99
N ASN A 201 -14.91 -22.62 -17.76
CA ASN A 201 -15.68 -22.92 -16.55
C ASN A 201 -16.25 -21.65 -15.89
N ILE A 202 -16.02 -20.47 -16.48
CA ILE A 202 -16.48 -19.20 -15.93
C ILE A 202 -17.89 -18.93 -16.43
N VAL A 203 -18.86 -19.03 -15.53
CA VAL A 203 -20.29 -18.87 -15.82
C VAL A 203 -20.95 -17.77 -14.99
N ASP A 204 -20.29 -17.36 -13.89
CA ASP A 204 -20.76 -16.36 -12.95
C ASP A 204 -19.58 -15.70 -12.22
N MET A 205 -19.88 -14.81 -11.28
CA MET A 205 -18.86 -14.09 -10.50
C MET A 205 -18.10 -15.01 -9.53
N GLU A 206 -18.78 -15.98 -8.92
CA GLU A 206 -18.14 -16.89 -7.95
C GLU A 206 -17.10 -17.77 -8.64
N THR A 207 -17.46 -18.37 -9.78
CA THR A 207 -16.53 -19.15 -10.61
C THR A 207 -15.40 -18.29 -11.18
N TYR A 208 -15.65 -17.01 -11.49
CA TYR A 208 -14.61 -16.06 -11.85
C TYR A 208 -13.62 -15.82 -10.70
N LEU A 209 -14.11 -15.56 -9.48
CA LEU A 209 -13.27 -15.29 -8.31
C LEU A 209 -12.42 -16.52 -7.96
N ASP A 210 -13.02 -17.71 -7.96
CA ASP A 210 -12.33 -18.98 -7.70
C ASP A 210 -11.22 -19.22 -8.72
N ALA A 211 -11.52 -19.10 -10.01
CA ALA A 211 -10.52 -19.28 -11.06
C ALA A 211 -9.46 -18.18 -11.05
N GLY A 212 -9.85 -16.95 -10.70
CA GLY A 212 -9.01 -15.77 -10.66
C GLY A 212 -7.99 -15.79 -9.54
N GLY A 213 -8.25 -16.54 -8.47
CA GLY A 213 -7.34 -16.76 -7.33
C GLY A 213 -6.38 -17.96 -7.51
N THR A 214 -6.50 -18.74 -8.59
CA THR A 214 -5.57 -19.85 -8.86
C THR A 214 -4.19 -19.35 -9.27
N LEU A 215 -3.15 -20.16 -8.98
CA LEU A 215 -1.77 -19.85 -9.38
C LEU A 215 -1.64 -19.63 -10.89
N ASP A 216 -2.36 -20.40 -11.70
CA ASP A 216 -2.34 -20.27 -13.15
C ASP A 216 -2.84 -18.90 -13.62
N SER A 217 -3.95 -18.42 -13.06
CA SER A 217 -4.50 -17.10 -13.40
C SER A 217 -3.65 -15.97 -12.83
N THR A 218 -3.04 -16.14 -11.66
CA THR A 218 -2.08 -15.18 -11.10
C THR A 218 -0.88 -15.02 -12.04
N LEU A 219 -0.24 -16.13 -12.45
CA LEU A 219 0.89 -16.09 -13.39
C LEU A 219 0.50 -15.51 -14.75
N TRP A 220 -0.71 -15.80 -15.22
CA TRP A 220 -1.24 -15.23 -16.46
C TRP A 220 -1.33 -13.70 -16.40
N LYS A 221 -1.86 -13.15 -15.30
CA LYS A 221 -1.97 -11.70 -15.07
C LYS A 221 -0.59 -11.03 -14.99
N GLU A 222 0.36 -11.63 -14.26
CA GLU A 222 1.74 -11.13 -14.19
C GLU A 222 2.40 -11.13 -15.57
N THR A 223 2.24 -12.21 -16.34
CA THR A 223 2.79 -12.29 -17.71
C THR A 223 2.20 -11.23 -18.62
N PHE A 224 0.87 -11.00 -18.54
CA PHE A 224 0.22 -9.94 -19.29
C PHE A 224 0.79 -8.56 -18.91
N ALA A 225 0.97 -8.31 -17.61
CA ALA A 225 1.49 -7.06 -17.12
C ALA A 225 2.94 -6.79 -17.54
N ASP A 226 3.79 -7.82 -17.51
CA ASP A 226 5.18 -7.75 -17.98
C ASP A 226 5.26 -7.47 -19.48
N LEU A 227 4.46 -8.18 -20.29
CA LEU A 227 4.43 -7.94 -21.74
C LEU A 227 3.95 -6.52 -22.06
N TYR A 228 2.89 -6.05 -21.40
CA TYR A 228 2.40 -4.69 -21.59
C TYR A 228 3.45 -3.63 -21.20
N ALA A 229 4.20 -3.86 -20.12
CA ALA A 229 5.23 -2.93 -19.65
C ALA A 229 6.42 -2.80 -20.60
N ILE A 230 6.75 -3.87 -21.33
CA ILE A 230 7.86 -3.89 -22.30
C ILE A 230 7.42 -3.29 -23.66
N GLY A 231 6.13 -3.40 -24.00
CA GLY A 231 5.57 -2.97 -25.30
C GLY A 231 5.68 -4.04 -26.38
#